data_AF-V4J4Y9-F1
#
_entry.id   AF-V4J4Y9-F1
#
_cell.length_a   1.000
_cell.length_b   1.000
_cell.length_c   1.000
_cell.angle_alpha   90.00
_cell.angle_beta   90.00
_cell.angle_gamma   90.00
#
_symmetry.space_group_name_H-M   'P 1'
#
loop_
_entity.id
_entity.type
_entity.pdbx_description
1 polymer ?
#
loop_
_entity_poly.entity_id
_entity_poly.type
_entity_poly.pdbx_seq_one_letter_code
_entity_poly.pdbx_strand_id
1 'polypeptide(L)'
;NPFLKDADSEFNFDSDAWFLPSAEEEYRDGVVALQGFLDSLVSANDQSARFSVRADNLSAYLAVVEKRLGSYGQRLTASVGDPELTAALTPSGPDLQPIEGTPWSEIDNTFFEARGYTWALLHMMKALTVDFQKVLADKNAQVSMQQIIRDLEKASTRKWNPFVLNGHGFGWVANHSLVLASYMARANAAVLDLRQLLLSG
;
A
#
# COMPACT_ATOMS: atom_id res chain seq x y z
N ASN A 1 16.83 -13.53 -12.26
CA ASN A 1 17.86 -13.55 -11.21
C ASN A 1 17.33 -14.43 -10.07
N PRO A 2 18.10 -15.41 -9.58
CA PRO A 2 17.66 -16.35 -8.54
C PRO A 2 17.33 -15.64 -7.21
N PHE A 3 18.16 -14.68 -6.78
CA PHE A 3 17.92 -13.92 -5.55
C PHE A 3 16.58 -13.19 -5.55
N LEU A 4 16.16 -12.62 -6.70
CA LEU A 4 14.85 -11.98 -6.80
C LEU A 4 13.69 -12.98 -6.67
N LYS A 5 13.86 -14.20 -7.18
CA LYS A 5 12.85 -15.26 -7.07
C LYS A 5 12.73 -15.74 -5.62
N ASP A 6 13.86 -15.90 -4.94
CA ASP A 6 13.89 -16.35 -3.55
C ASP A 6 13.30 -15.26 -2.64
N ALA A 7 13.68 -13.99 -2.83
CA ALA A 7 13.08 -12.87 -2.11
C ALA A 7 11.55 -12.78 -2.31
N ASP A 8 11.06 -12.97 -3.54
CA ASP A 8 9.62 -12.98 -3.80
C ASP A 8 8.92 -14.15 -3.10
N SER A 9 9.54 -15.33 -3.04
CA SER A 9 9.01 -16.46 -2.27
C SER A 9 8.87 -16.11 -0.79
N GLU A 10 9.94 -15.64 -0.15
CA GLU A 10 9.92 -15.46 1.30
C GLU A 10 9.05 -14.28 1.75
N PHE A 11 8.93 -13.23 0.93
CA PHE A 11 7.99 -12.14 1.23
C PHE A 11 6.51 -12.52 0.99
N ASN A 12 6.24 -13.62 0.28
CA ASN A 12 4.89 -14.19 0.14
C ASN A 12 4.62 -15.33 1.13
N PHE A 13 5.47 -15.51 2.14
CA PHE A 13 5.26 -16.49 3.20
C PHE A 13 4.07 -16.10 4.11
N ASP A 14 3.42 -17.12 4.69
CA ASP A 14 2.26 -16.95 5.58
C ASP A 14 2.63 -16.10 6.80
N SER A 15 1.98 -14.94 6.94
CA SER A 15 2.25 -14.00 8.04
C SER A 15 1.82 -14.53 9.41
N ASP A 16 0.95 -15.54 9.46
CA ASP A 16 0.45 -16.13 10.71
C ASP A 16 1.29 -17.32 11.19
N ALA A 17 2.28 -17.75 10.38
CA ALA A 17 3.16 -18.85 10.71
C ALA A 17 4.18 -18.46 11.79
N TRP A 18 3.89 -18.85 13.02
CA TRP A 18 4.72 -18.58 14.20
C TRP A 18 5.66 -19.74 14.58
N PHE A 19 5.52 -20.92 13.95
CA PHE A 19 6.35 -22.11 14.20
C PHE A 19 7.03 -22.62 12.94
N LEU A 20 8.22 -23.20 13.09
CA LEU A 20 9.25 -23.39 12.07
C LEU A 20 8.75 -23.96 10.71
N PRO A 21 9.08 -23.28 9.59
CA PRO A 21 9.74 -21.97 9.53
C PRO A 21 8.80 -20.85 9.99
N SER A 22 9.34 -19.91 10.77
CA SER A 22 8.56 -18.76 11.23
C SER A 22 8.54 -17.65 10.19
N ALA A 23 7.46 -16.88 10.13
CA ALA A 23 7.35 -15.74 9.21
C ALA A 23 8.50 -14.73 9.38
N GLU A 24 8.97 -14.52 10.61
CA GLU A 24 10.12 -13.64 10.87
C GLU A 24 11.42 -14.17 10.24
N GLU A 25 11.65 -15.49 10.31
CA GLU A 25 12.83 -16.14 9.73
C GLU A 25 12.79 -16.02 8.20
N GLU A 26 11.66 -16.36 7.59
CA GLU A 26 11.49 -16.25 6.13
C GLU A 26 11.63 -14.79 5.67
N TYR A 27 11.05 -13.82 6.38
CA TYR A 27 11.24 -12.41 6.02
C TYR A 27 12.69 -11.94 6.15
N ARG A 28 13.47 -12.47 7.09
CA ARG A 28 14.91 -12.17 7.18
C ARG A 28 15.67 -12.77 5.99
N ASP A 29 15.35 -14.00 5.61
CA ASP A 29 15.97 -14.65 4.45
C ASP A 29 15.59 -13.96 3.14
N GLY A 30 14.34 -13.49 3.02
CA GLY A 30 13.89 -12.62 1.95
C GLY A 30 14.67 -11.31 1.86
N VAL A 31 14.99 -10.68 2.99
CA VAL A 31 15.85 -9.47 3.03
C VAL A 31 17.27 -9.77 2.54
N VAL A 32 17.85 -10.91 2.95
CA VAL A 32 19.18 -11.34 2.49
C VAL A 32 19.17 -11.59 0.98
N ALA A 33 18.16 -12.29 0.47
CA ALA A 33 18.00 -12.52 -0.96
C ALA A 33 17.79 -11.20 -1.72
N LEU A 34 16.96 -10.29 -1.22
CA LEU A 34 16.78 -8.97 -1.84
C LEU A 34 18.10 -8.19 -1.90
N GLN A 35 18.92 -8.22 -0.85
CA GLN A 35 20.23 -7.59 -0.87
C GLN A 35 21.13 -8.21 -1.95
N GLY A 36 21.13 -9.54 -2.10
CA GLY A 36 21.85 -10.22 -3.17
C GLY A 36 21.39 -9.78 -4.57
N PHE A 37 20.09 -9.57 -4.77
CA PHE A 37 19.58 -9.00 -6.02
C PHE A 37 20.04 -7.56 -6.26
N LEU A 38 20.02 -6.71 -5.23
CA LEU A 38 20.50 -5.33 -5.31
C LEU A 38 22.00 -5.27 -5.63
N ASP A 39 22.80 -6.15 -5.04
CA ASP A 39 24.24 -6.26 -5.33
C ASP A 39 24.48 -6.70 -6.78
N SER A 40 23.70 -7.66 -7.29
CA SER A 40 23.71 -8.03 -8.71
C SER A 40 23.30 -6.87 -9.62
N LEU A 41 22.38 -5.99 -9.21
CA LEU A 41 21.93 -4.85 -10.03
C LEU A 41 23.02 -3.79 -10.24
N VAL A 42 23.87 -3.56 -9.23
CA VAL A 42 24.94 -2.55 -9.28
C VAL A 42 26.27 -3.09 -9.78
N SER A 43 26.42 -4.42 -9.86
CA SER A 43 27.64 -5.08 -10.31
C SER A 43 27.87 -4.90 -11.82
N ALA A 44 29.04 -4.37 -12.20
CA ALA A 44 29.44 -4.24 -13.60
C ALA A 44 29.69 -5.59 -14.30
N ASN A 45 29.96 -6.65 -13.53
CA ASN A 45 30.33 -7.97 -14.04
C ASN A 45 29.15 -8.96 -14.04
N ASP A 46 28.02 -8.62 -13.42
CA ASP A 46 26.83 -9.47 -13.37
C ASP A 46 25.70 -8.85 -14.20
N GLN A 47 25.31 -9.52 -15.30
CA GLN A 47 24.19 -9.09 -16.14
C GLN A 47 22.87 -9.81 -15.83
N SER A 48 22.84 -10.64 -14.77
CA SER A 48 21.69 -11.46 -14.42
C SER A 48 20.53 -10.64 -13.81
N ALA A 49 20.81 -9.46 -13.28
CA ALA A 49 19.85 -8.52 -12.73
C ALA A 49 19.73 -7.26 -13.59
N ARG A 50 18.50 -6.84 -13.87
CA ARG A 50 18.21 -5.62 -14.63
C ARG A 50 16.97 -4.94 -14.07
N PHE A 51 17.04 -3.63 -13.91
CA PHE A 51 15.90 -2.79 -13.57
C PHE A 51 15.42 -2.02 -14.81
N SER A 52 14.13 -2.09 -15.12
CA SER A 52 13.57 -1.52 -16.34
C SER A 52 12.61 -0.37 -16.02
N VAL A 53 13.06 0.85 -16.30
CA VAL A 53 12.32 2.09 -16.09
C VAL A 53 11.38 2.36 -17.27
N ARG A 54 10.26 1.64 -17.32
CA ARG A 54 9.24 1.79 -18.36
C ARG A 54 7.88 2.11 -17.77
N ALA A 55 7.05 2.83 -18.55
CA ALA A 55 5.70 3.21 -18.13
C ALA A 55 4.80 2.01 -17.82
N ASP A 56 4.90 0.92 -18.59
CA ASP A 56 4.14 -0.31 -18.37
C ASP A 56 4.54 -1.05 -17.09
N ASN A 57 5.84 -1.09 -16.78
CA ASN A 57 6.33 -1.66 -15.52
C ASN A 57 5.82 -0.86 -14.30
N LEU A 58 5.88 0.47 -14.36
CA LEU A 58 5.33 1.32 -13.30
C LEU A 58 3.80 1.15 -13.18
N SER A 59 3.10 1.12 -14.31
CA SER A 59 1.65 0.91 -14.36
C SER A 59 1.23 -0.43 -13.74
N ALA A 60 1.98 -1.50 -14.02
CA ALA A 60 1.76 -2.82 -13.43
C ALA A 60 1.93 -2.82 -11.90
N TYR A 61 2.99 -2.18 -11.39
CA TYR A 61 3.17 -2.00 -9.94
C TYR A 61 2.03 -1.19 -9.32
N LEU A 62 1.64 -0.07 -9.95
CA LEU A 62 0.54 0.77 -9.47
C LEU A 62 -0.81 0.04 -9.47
N ALA A 63 -1.00 -0.95 -10.33
CA ALA A 63 -2.19 -1.80 -10.29
C ALA A 63 -2.26 -2.68 -9.03
N VAL A 64 -1.12 -3.15 -8.54
CA VAL A 64 -1.06 -3.87 -7.25
C VAL A 64 -1.32 -2.89 -6.11
N VAL A 65 -0.71 -1.70 -6.16
CA VAL A 65 -0.90 -0.64 -5.15
C VAL A 65 -2.37 -0.22 -5.05
N GLU A 66 -3.04 -0.02 -6.19
CA GLU A 66 -4.47 0.31 -6.25
C GLU A 66 -5.29 -0.74 -5.49
N LYS A 67 -5.16 -2.03 -5.87
CA LYS A 67 -5.93 -3.11 -5.23
C LYS A 67 -5.69 -3.19 -3.72
N ARG A 68 -4.43 -3.04 -3.28
CA ARG A 68 -4.07 -3.06 -1.85
C ARG A 68 -4.67 -1.87 -1.11
N LEU A 69 -4.55 -0.64 -1.62
CA LEU A 69 -5.15 0.54 -1.02
C LEU A 69 -6.67 0.43 -0.91
N GLY A 70 -7.34 -0.11 -1.94
CA GLY A 70 -8.78 -0.36 -1.93
C GLY A 70 -9.19 -1.37 -0.87
N SER A 71 -8.49 -2.51 -0.80
CA SER A 71 -8.74 -3.55 0.22
C SER A 71 -8.58 -3.03 1.64
N TYR A 72 -7.46 -2.34 1.94
CA TYR A 72 -7.26 -1.74 3.26
C TYR A 72 -8.29 -0.67 3.60
N GLY A 73 -8.63 0.20 2.65
CA GLY A 73 -9.68 1.21 2.84
C GLY A 73 -11.03 0.59 3.18
N GLN A 74 -11.41 -0.49 2.48
CA GLN A 74 -12.64 -1.22 2.74
C GLN A 74 -12.63 -1.90 4.12
N ARG A 75 -11.54 -2.60 4.47
CA ARG A 75 -11.38 -3.26 5.78
C ARG A 75 -11.44 -2.26 6.94
N LEU A 76 -10.80 -1.09 6.79
CA LEU A 76 -10.85 -0.02 7.77
C LEU A 76 -12.26 0.53 7.95
N THR A 77 -13.01 0.76 6.87
CA THR A 77 -14.37 1.30 7.01
C THR A 77 -15.36 0.26 7.55
N ALA A 78 -15.20 -1.02 7.17
CA ALA A 78 -15.99 -2.12 7.74
C ALA A 78 -15.78 -2.26 9.26
N SER A 79 -14.57 -1.97 9.76
CA SER A 79 -14.26 -2.03 11.20
C SER A 79 -14.95 -0.95 12.06
N VAL A 80 -15.58 0.04 11.43
CA VAL A 80 -16.22 1.19 12.12
C VAL A 80 -17.71 0.99 12.33
N GLY A 81 -18.37 0.11 11.56
CA GLY A 81 -19.77 -0.26 11.76
C GLY A 81 -20.82 0.78 11.32
N ASP A 82 -20.44 1.78 10.52
CA ASP A 82 -21.37 2.79 9.95
C ASP A 82 -21.62 2.53 8.45
N PRO A 83 -22.81 2.06 8.05
CA PRO A 83 -23.11 1.69 6.67
C PRO A 83 -23.21 2.89 5.70
N GLU A 84 -23.66 4.07 6.16
CA GLU A 84 -23.73 5.26 5.29
C GLU A 84 -22.33 5.81 5.00
N LEU A 85 -21.48 5.83 6.02
CA LEU A 85 -20.09 6.26 5.87
C LEU A 85 -19.25 5.23 5.09
N THR A 86 -19.56 3.95 5.24
CA THR A 86 -19.01 2.88 4.38
C THR A 86 -19.33 3.14 2.93
N ALA A 87 -20.60 3.37 2.59
CA ALA A 87 -21.03 3.65 1.22
C ALA A 87 -20.36 4.90 0.62
N ALA A 88 -20.09 5.94 1.43
CA ALA A 88 -19.44 7.16 0.98
C ALA A 88 -17.93 7.01 0.70
N LEU A 89 -17.26 6.03 1.33
CA LEU A 89 -15.82 5.81 1.26
C LEU A 89 -15.42 4.61 0.39
N THR A 90 -16.34 3.68 0.14
CA THR A 90 -16.12 2.58 -0.82
C THR A 90 -16.29 3.10 -2.25
N PRO A 91 -15.27 3.02 -3.12
CA PRO A 91 -15.42 3.36 -4.52
C PRO A 91 -16.44 2.41 -5.19
N SER A 92 -17.40 2.96 -5.92
CA SER A 92 -18.44 2.19 -6.62
C SER A 92 -17.83 1.28 -7.68
N GLY A 93 -17.77 -0.03 -7.40
CA GLY A 93 -17.35 -1.08 -8.34
C GLY A 93 -18.31 -2.26 -8.31
N PRO A 94 -18.55 -2.97 -9.44
CA PRO A 94 -19.58 -4.01 -9.55
C PRO A 94 -19.32 -5.30 -8.76
N ASP A 95 -18.21 -5.40 -8.03
CA ASP A 95 -17.73 -6.64 -7.40
C ASP A 95 -17.64 -6.56 -5.85
N LEU A 96 -18.32 -5.60 -5.24
CA LEU A 96 -18.30 -5.41 -3.79
C LEU A 96 -19.23 -6.43 -3.10
N GLN A 97 -18.69 -7.59 -2.74
CA GLN A 97 -19.36 -8.45 -1.76
C GLN A 97 -19.41 -7.74 -0.39
N PRO A 98 -20.53 -7.78 0.34
CA PRO A 98 -20.59 -7.29 1.71
C PRO A 98 -19.63 -8.12 2.56
N ILE A 99 -18.52 -7.51 2.99
CA ILE A 99 -17.60 -8.12 3.94
C ILE A 99 -18.35 -8.17 5.28
N GLU A 100 -18.53 -9.37 5.84
CA GLU A 100 -18.99 -9.55 7.21
C GLU A 100 -18.10 -8.71 8.15
N GLY A 101 -18.71 -7.92 9.03
CA GLY A 101 -17.98 -6.97 9.88
C GLY A 101 -16.81 -7.63 10.59
N THR A 102 -15.64 -6.97 10.55
CA THR A 102 -14.41 -7.48 11.17
C THR A 102 -14.67 -7.82 12.65
N PRO A 103 -14.35 -9.04 13.12
CA PRO A 103 -14.45 -9.40 14.53
C PRO A 103 -13.70 -8.39 15.41
N TRP A 104 -14.25 -8.12 16.60
CA TRP A 104 -13.76 -7.06 17.49
C TRP A 104 -12.27 -7.20 17.86
N SER A 105 -11.74 -8.43 17.85
CA SER A 105 -10.33 -8.76 18.10
C SER A 105 -9.37 -8.39 16.98
N GLU A 106 -9.86 -8.10 15.77
CA GLU A 106 -9.04 -7.87 14.57
C GLU A 106 -9.07 -6.41 14.07
N ILE A 107 -9.88 -5.56 14.73
CA ILE A 107 -9.98 -4.12 14.42
C ILE A 107 -8.60 -3.45 14.56
N ASP A 108 -7.88 -3.74 15.65
CA ASP A 108 -6.57 -3.15 15.92
C ASP A 108 -5.49 -3.66 14.94
N ASN A 109 -5.53 -4.95 14.61
CA ASN A 109 -4.64 -5.56 13.61
C ASN A 109 -4.81 -4.88 12.25
N THR A 110 -6.05 -4.71 11.80
CA THR A 110 -6.35 -4.06 10.51
C THR A 110 -5.84 -2.61 10.49
N PHE A 111 -6.02 -1.87 11.59
CA PHE A 111 -5.53 -0.49 11.68
C PHE A 111 -4.00 -0.40 11.59
N PHE A 112 -3.28 -1.21 12.37
CA PHE A 112 -1.82 -1.18 12.40
C PHE A 112 -1.20 -1.72 11.11
N GLU A 113 -1.78 -2.76 10.51
CA GLU A 113 -1.36 -3.30 9.20
C GLU A 113 -1.52 -2.25 8.10
N ALA A 114 -2.71 -1.62 8.00
CA ALA A 114 -2.97 -0.57 7.01
C ALA A 114 -2.04 0.64 7.20
N ARG A 115 -1.73 0.99 8.46
CA ARG A 115 -0.77 2.05 8.79
C ARG A 115 0.66 1.69 8.38
N GLY A 116 1.10 0.47 8.66
CA GLY A 116 2.40 -0.05 8.24
C GLY A 116 2.57 -0.03 6.73
N TYR A 117 1.55 -0.54 6.01
CA TYR A 117 1.51 -0.50 4.55
C TYR A 117 1.59 0.93 4.00
N THR A 118 0.81 1.85 4.57
CA THR A 118 0.83 3.28 4.16
C THR A 118 2.21 3.91 4.33
N TRP A 119 2.89 3.63 5.45
CA TRP A 119 4.24 4.13 5.71
C TRP A 119 5.25 3.57 4.70
N ALA A 120 5.21 2.25 4.43
CA ALA A 120 6.10 1.63 3.45
C ALA A 120 5.84 2.17 2.04
N LEU A 121 4.56 2.30 1.65
CA LEU A 121 4.16 2.81 0.36
C LEU A 121 4.61 4.27 0.17
N LEU A 122 4.56 5.11 1.20
CA LEU A 122 5.07 6.49 1.13
C LEU A 122 6.54 6.53 0.68
N HIS A 123 7.39 5.69 1.28
CA HIS A 123 8.81 5.62 0.91
C HIS A 123 9.00 5.06 -0.49
N MET A 124 8.24 4.03 -0.87
CA MET A 124 8.26 3.49 -2.23
C MET A 124 7.85 4.53 -3.27
N MET A 125 6.76 5.28 -3.04
CA MET A 125 6.32 6.32 -3.97
C MET A 125 7.36 7.46 -4.08
N LYS A 126 8.05 7.80 -2.99
CA LYS A 126 9.17 8.76 -3.02
C LYS A 126 10.34 8.23 -3.86
N ALA A 127 10.74 6.96 -3.67
CA ALA A 127 11.79 6.35 -4.48
C ALA A 127 11.42 6.31 -5.98
N LEU A 128 10.19 5.93 -6.30
CA LEU A 128 9.68 5.90 -7.68
C LEU A 128 9.71 7.28 -8.35
N THR A 129 9.61 8.38 -7.61
CA THR A 129 9.76 9.73 -8.20
C THR A 129 11.14 9.97 -8.79
N VAL A 130 12.17 9.34 -8.21
CA VAL A 130 13.56 9.43 -8.66
C VAL A 130 13.77 8.44 -9.80
N ASP A 131 13.46 7.17 -9.57
CA ASP A 131 13.73 6.09 -10.51
C ASP A 131 12.97 6.26 -11.82
N PHE A 132 11.72 6.72 -11.77
CA PHE A 132 10.84 6.94 -12.92
C PHE A 132 10.71 8.41 -13.31
N GLN A 133 11.61 9.31 -12.88
CA GLN A 133 11.50 10.76 -13.13
C GLN A 133 11.22 11.09 -14.60
N LYS A 134 11.96 10.47 -15.52
CA LYS A 134 11.80 10.67 -16.98
C LYS A 134 10.44 10.20 -17.46
N VAL A 135 10.04 8.98 -17.11
CA VAL A 135 8.73 8.41 -17.47
C VAL A 135 7.59 9.28 -16.96
N LEU A 136 7.68 9.78 -15.71
CA LEU A 136 6.69 10.66 -15.11
C LEU A 136 6.65 12.03 -15.81
N ALA A 137 7.79 12.58 -16.22
CA ALA A 137 7.86 13.83 -16.97
C ALA A 137 7.24 13.68 -18.37
N ASP A 138 7.62 12.61 -19.09
CA ASP A 138 7.14 12.33 -20.45
C ASP A 138 5.62 12.15 -20.49
N LYS A 139 5.02 11.57 -19.44
CA LYS A 139 3.56 11.37 -19.30
C LYS A 139 2.85 12.51 -18.58
N ASN A 140 3.54 13.62 -18.27
CA ASN A 140 3.02 14.74 -17.49
C ASN A 140 2.35 14.32 -16.15
N ALA A 141 2.90 13.29 -15.51
CA ALA A 141 2.31 12.57 -14.40
C ALA A 141 2.89 12.95 -13.01
N GLN A 142 3.81 13.93 -12.99
CA GLN A 142 4.48 14.39 -11.78
C GLN A 142 3.51 14.95 -10.74
N VAL A 143 2.47 15.68 -11.17
CA VAL A 143 1.47 16.26 -10.27
C VAL A 143 0.66 15.18 -9.56
N SER A 144 0.23 14.14 -10.30
CA SER A 144 -0.49 12.99 -9.75
C SER A 144 0.38 12.22 -8.75
N MET A 145 1.66 11.98 -9.07
CA MET A 145 2.61 11.37 -8.15
C MET A 145 2.77 12.16 -6.85
N GLN A 146 2.89 13.49 -6.94
CA GLN A 146 2.96 14.34 -5.75
C GLN A 146 1.66 14.32 -4.93
N GLN A 147 0.50 14.19 -5.56
CA GLN A 147 -0.77 14.07 -4.86
C GLN A 147 -0.84 12.78 -4.04
N ILE A 148 -0.43 11.65 -4.62
CA ILE A 148 -0.34 10.37 -3.92
C ILE A 148 0.56 10.50 -2.70
N ILE A 149 1.78 11.04 -2.86
CA ILE A 149 2.72 11.25 -1.76
C ILE A 149 2.11 12.12 -0.65
N ARG A 150 1.48 13.24 -0.99
CA ARG A 150 0.85 14.13 -0.01
C ARG A 150 -0.25 13.43 0.79
N ASP A 151 -1.08 12.60 0.15
CA ASP A 151 -2.14 11.90 0.86
C ASP A 151 -1.59 10.77 1.73
N LEU A 152 -0.55 10.05 1.29
CA LEU A 152 0.16 9.06 2.10
C LEU A 152 0.89 9.68 3.30
N GLU A 153 1.46 10.89 3.16
CA GLU A 153 2.05 11.64 4.28
C GLU A 153 1.01 12.01 5.34
N LYS A 154 -0.16 12.49 4.89
CA LYS A 154 -1.26 12.82 5.80
C LYS A 154 -1.84 11.58 6.47
N ALA A 155 -1.88 10.44 5.77
CA ALA A 155 -2.26 9.14 6.32
C ALA A 155 -1.27 8.64 7.39
N SER A 156 0.02 8.88 7.20
CA SER A 156 1.10 8.46 8.11
C SER A 156 1.28 9.38 9.31
N THR A 157 0.76 10.61 9.25
CA THR A 157 0.90 11.61 10.31
C THR A 157 0.14 11.16 11.56
N ARG A 158 0.84 11.03 12.69
CA ARG A 158 0.21 10.80 14.00
C ARG A 158 -0.57 12.06 14.39
N LYS A 159 -1.86 12.11 14.04
CA LYS A 159 -2.75 13.15 14.54
C LYS A 159 -3.19 12.78 15.96
N TRP A 160 -2.67 13.50 16.95
CA TRP A 160 -3.25 13.50 18.28
C TRP A 160 -4.45 14.45 18.24
N ASN A 161 -5.68 13.93 18.24
CA ASN A 161 -6.84 14.77 18.49
C ASN A 161 -7.43 14.39 19.86
N PRO A 162 -7.41 15.26 20.88
CA PRO A 162 -7.92 14.93 22.20
C PRO A 162 -9.45 14.88 22.28
N PHE A 163 -10.16 15.20 21.18
CA PHE A 163 -11.62 15.21 21.16
C PHE A 163 -12.19 14.67 19.85
N VAL A 164 -12.75 13.46 19.90
CA VAL A 164 -13.89 13.08 19.07
C VAL A 164 -14.89 12.35 19.97
N LEU A 165 -15.83 13.12 20.52
CA LEU A 165 -17.02 12.61 21.19
C LEU A 165 -18.18 12.86 20.24
N ASN A 166 -18.78 11.80 19.72
CA ASN A 166 -20.24 11.60 19.73
C ASN A 166 -20.58 10.19 19.25
N GLY A 167 -20.99 9.38 20.24
CA GLY A 167 -21.88 8.23 20.16
C GLY A 167 -21.81 7.33 18.94
N HIS A 168 -21.15 6.17 19.05
CA HIS A 168 -21.76 4.87 19.35
C HIS A 168 -20.62 3.83 19.45
N GLY A 169 -20.48 3.16 20.60
CA GLY A 169 -19.82 1.85 20.73
C GLY A 169 -18.30 1.68 20.52
N PHE A 170 -17.57 2.56 19.84
CA PHE A 170 -16.19 2.27 19.43
C PHE A 170 -15.28 3.48 19.69
N GLY A 171 -14.41 3.36 20.70
CA GLY A 171 -13.51 4.41 21.17
C GLY A 171 -12.51 4.91 20.12
N TRP A 172 -11.56 5.75 20.55
CA TRP A 172 -10.48 6.40 19.79
C TRP A 172 -10.06 5.75 18.45
N VAL A 173 -9.92 4.42 18.37
CA VAL A 173 -9.54 3.65 17.17
C VAL A 173 -10.51 3.80 15.98
N ALA A 174 -11.82 3.90 16.18
CA ALA A 174 -12.79 4.03 15.08
C ALA A 174 -12.58 5.32 14.27
N ASN A 175 -12.37 6.44 14.96
CA ASN A 175 -12.11 7.73 14.31
C ASN A 175 -10.77 7.75 13.57
N HIS A 176 -9.74 7.12 14.13
CA HIS A 176 -8.45 6.99 13.46
C HIS A 176 -8.54 6.11 12.21
N SER A 177 -9.32 5.03 12.26
CA SER A 177 -9.55 4.12 11.14
C SER A 177 -10.25 4.81 9.98
N LEU A 178 -11.29 5.61 10.26
CA LEU A 178 -11.98 6.42 9.25
C LEU A 178 -11.08 7.47 8.60
N VAL A 179 -10.29 8.18 9.41
CA VAL A 179 -9.36 9.19 8.90
C VAL A 179 -8.32 8.53 7.98
N LEU A 180 -7.77 7.39 8.41
CA LEU A 180 -6.83 6.62 7.60
C LEU A 180 -7.49 6.13 6.30
N ALA A 181 -8.68 5.53 6.39
CA ALA A 181 -9.46 5.05 5.24
C ALA A 181 -9.71 6.18 4.22
N SER A 182 -10.07 7.38 4.68
CA SER A 182 -10.28 8.55 3.80
C SER A 182 -9.01 8.95 3.05
N TYR A 183 -7.84 8.96 3.70
CA TYR A 183 -6.58 9.25 3.00
C TYR A 183 -6.20 8.13 2.03
N MET A 184 -6.39 6.86 2.41
CA MET A 184 -6.10 5.71 1.53
C MET A 184 -7.01 5.70 0.30
N ALA A 185 -8.29 6.05 0.44
CA ALA A 185 -9.23 6.18 -0.68
C ALA A 185 -8.80 7.31 -1.64
N ARG A 186 -8.38 8.48 -1.12
CA ARG A 186 -7.84 9.56 -1.96
C ARG A 186 -6.56 9.15 -2.69
N ALA A 187 -5.64 8.48 -1.98
CA ALA A 187 -4.42 7.96 -2.58
C ALA A 187 -4.73 6.91 -3.66
N ASN A 188 -5.72 6.03 -3.43
CA ASN A 188 -6.17 5.02 -4.39
C ASN A 188 -6.69 5.66 -5.68
N ALA A 189 -7.57 6.67 -5.58
CA ALA A 189 -8.06 7.40 -6.75
C ALA A 189 -6.91 8.07 -7.53
N ALA A 190 -5.98 8.73 -6.83
CA ALA A 190 -4.83 9.35 -7.47
C ALA A 190 -3.88 8.32 -8.13
N VAL A 191 -3.75 7.12 -7.56
CA VAL A 191 -3.01 5.99 -8.17
C VAL A 191 -3.71 5.51 -9.44
N LEU A 192 -5.03 5.37 -9.43
CA LEU A 192 -5.80 4.99 -10.62
C LEU A 192 -5.62 6.01 -11.75
N ASP A 193 -5.74 7.30 -11.44
CA ASP A 193 -5.55 8.39 -12.40
C ASP A 193 -4.12 8.37 -12.98
N LEU A 194 -3.10 8.24 -12.12
CA LEU A 194 -1.71 8.10 -12.54
C LEU A 194 -1.52 6.92 -13.49
N ARG A 195 -2.12 5.76 -13.17
CA ARG A 195 -2.01 4.57 -14.01
C ARG A 195 -2.65 4.77 -15.38
N GLN A 196 -3.80 5.43 -15.44
CA GLN A 196 -4.44 5.79 -16.71
C GLN A 196 -3.55 6.71 -17.54
N LEU A 197 -2.94 7.74 -16.94
CA LEU A 197 -1.99 8.64 -17.64
C LEU A 197 -0.78 7.90 -18.21
N LEU A 198 -0.23 6.93 -17.48
CA LEU A 198 0.91 6.13 -17.94
C LEU A 198 0.56 5.25 -19.16
N LEU A 199 -0.69 4.80 -19.28
CA LEU A 199 -1.17 3.94 -20.37
C LEU A 199 -1.72 4.72 -21.57
N SER A 200 -2.15 5.97 -21.38
CA SER A 200 -2.88 6.76 -22.39
C SER A 200 -2.06 7.88 -23.06
N GLY A 201 -0.80 8.08 -22.65
CA GLY A 201 0.15 8.95 -23.35
C GLY A 201 1.21 8.18 -24.13
#